data_AF-A0A2G5I210-F1
#
_entry.id   AF-A0A2G5I210-F1
#
_cell.length_a   1.000
_cell.length_b   1.000
_cell.length_c   1.000
_cell.angle_alpha   90.00
_cell.angle_beta   90.00
_cell.angle_gamma   90.00
#
_symmetry.space_group_name_H-M   'P 1'
#
loop_
_entity.id
_entity.type
_entity.pdbx_description
1 polymer ?
#
loop_
_entity_poly.entity_id
_entity_poly.type
_entity_poly.pdbx_seq_one_letter_code
_entity_poly.pdbx_strand_id
1 'polypeptide(L)'
;MFSSILALVAAASVATAEYVRCGTAQPNSTHVAEMNDAFFAADLQRVVAQAVSVNTYVHIVTTSAKSGQYTKAQAQQQMSVMNEAYAPLGISFNTQAIDITVNNAWAAASQGSSAERQMKQTLRQGSYSDLNLYFLSDLGGGLLGFCYFPLASPTSSDKILDGCINLAGSLPGGDATNYDEGYTAVHETGHWFGLYHVFQGSACTGSGDQVSDTPIQKTATSGCPASQDSCPNAAGADSIHNFMDYSYDRCMYEFTSGQSQRANAIYSQYRAGK
;
A
#
# COMPACT_ATOMS: atom_id res chain seq x y z
N MET A 1 -49.43 -37.05 24.37
CA MET A 1 -48.72 -35.81 24.75
C MET A 1 -47.32 -35.91 24.17
N PHE A 2 -47.06 -35.20 23.06
CA PHE A 2 -45.76 -35.22 22.39
C PHE A 2 -44.85 -34.17 23.05
N SER A 3 -43.69 -34.61 23.55
CA SER A 3 -42.68 -33.74 24.14
C SER A 3 -41.65 -33.39 23.07
N SER A 4 -41.67 -32.15 22.59
CA SER A 4 -40.68 -31.63 21.63
C SER A 4 -39.49 -31.07 22.38
N ILE A 5 -38.31 -31.65 22.15
CA ILE A 5 -37.01 -31.14 22.62
C ILE A 5 -36.52 -30.14 21.57
N LEU A 6 -36.44 -28.87 21.95
CA LEU A 6 -35.86 -27.81 21.13
C LEU A 6 -34.34 -27.78 21.40
N ALA A 7 -33.54 -28.20 20.42
CA ALA A 7 -32.09 -28.07 20.48
C ALA A 7 -31.68 -26.64 20.08
N LEU A 8 -31.14 -25.88 21.03
CA LEU A 8 -30.46 -24.61 20.74
C LEU A 8 -29.11 -24.92 20.09
N VAL A 9 -28.96 -24.59 18.81
CA VAL A 9 -27.64 -24.55 18.16
C VAL A 9 -27.05 -23.17 18.44
N ALA A 10 -26.06 -23.12 19.34
CA ALA A 10 -25.26 -21.92 19.54
C ALA A 10 -24.30 -21.78 18.34
N ALA A 11 -24.52 -20.78 17.50
CA ALA A 11 -23.57 -20.39 16.48
C ALA A 11 -22.39 -19.69 17.18
N ALA A 12 -21.25 -20.37 17.28
CA ALA A 12 -20.00 -19.75 17.70
C ALA A 12 -19.54 -18.80 16.57
N SER A 13 -19.58 -17.50 16.82
CA SER A 13 -18.95 -16.51 15.96
C SER A 13 -17.43 -16.68 16.07
N VAL A 14 -16.81 -17.25 15.04
CA VAL A 14 -15.35 -17.24 14.91
C VAL A 14 -14.96 -15.79 14.63
N ALA A 15 -14.38 -15.12 15.62
CA ALA A 15 -13.73 -13.84 15.39
C ALA A 15 -12.56 -14.09 14.43
N THR A 16 -12.71 -13.67 13.17
CA THR A 16 -11.61 -13.62 12.22
C THR A 16 -10.57 -12.67 12.79
N ALA A 17 -9.33 -13.13 12.98
CA ALA A 17 -8.25 -12.24 13.38
C ALA A 17 -8.17 -11.07 12.39
N GLU A 18 -8.25 -9.84 12.89
CA GLU A 18 -8.14 -8.64 12.06
C GLU A 18 -6.73 -8.56 11.47
N TYR A 19 -6.63 -8.22 10.19
CA TYR A 19 -5.35 -8.08 9.53
C TYR A 19 -4.60 -6.83 10.05
N VAL A 20 -3.27 -6.90 10.06
CA VAL A 20 -2.40 -5.73 10.20
C VAL A 20 -2.32 -5.06 8.83
N ARG A 21 -2.81 -3.82 8.73
CA ARG A 21 -2.98 -3.15 7.42
C ARG A 21 -1.68 -2.87 6.69
N CYS A 22 -0.71 -2.23 7.34
CA CYS A 22 0.54 -1.85 6.71
C CYS A 22 1.72 -2.07 7.67
N GLY A 23 2.81 -2.58 7.10
CA GLY A 23 4.07 -2.90 7.77
C GLY A 23 5.22 -2.03 7.26
N THR A 24 4.94 -1.02 6.44
CA THR A 24 5.94 -0.07 5.95
C THR A 24 6.66 0.57 7.13
N ALA A 25 7.98 0.42 7.16
CA ALA A 25 8.81 0.96 8.23
C ALA A 25 8.72 2.48 8.23
N GLN A 26 8.52 3.06 9.41
CA GLN A 26 8.46 4.50 9.56
C GLN A 26 9.81 5.14 9.21
N PRO A 27 9.85 6.13 8.31
CA PRO A 27 11.10 6.81 7.99
C PRO A 27 11.58 7.58 9.21
N ASN A 28 12.89 7.55 9.43
CA ASN A 28 13.50 8.34 10.50
C ASN A 28 13.42 9.85 10.18
N SER A 29 13.69 10.69 11.19
CA SER A 29 13.57 12.15 11.04
C SER A 29 14.46 12.73 9.93
N THR A 30 15.63 12.15 9.68
CA THR A 30 16.51 12.58 8.58
C THR A 30 15.86 12.31 7.22
N HIS A 31 15.35 11.09 7.01
CA HIS A 31 14.69 10.72 5.76
C HIS A 31 13.40 11.51 5.53
N VAL A 32 12.64 11.80 6.61
CA VAL A 32 11.48 12.69 6.54
C VAL A 32 11.88 14.10 6.10
N ALA A 33 12.95 14.66 6.68
CA ALA A 33 13.46 15.97 6.33
C ALA A 33 13.92 16.02 4.86
N GLU A 34 14.66 15.01 4.40
CA GLU A 34 15.11 14.90 3.00
C GLU A 34 13.94 14.88 2.02
N MET A 35 12.92 14.05 2.27
CA MET A 35 11.73 14.01 1.42
C MET A 35 10.98 15.34 1.43
N ASN A 36 10.88 16.02 2.57
CA ASN A 36 10.24 17.33 2.64
C ASN A 36 11.04 18.40 1.88
N ASP A 37 12.36 18.43 2.01
CA ASP A 37 13.23 19.33 1.26
C ASP A 37 13.09 19.08 -0.25
N ALA A 38 12.99 17.82 -0.69
CA ALA A 38 12.75 17.47 -2.08
C ALA A 38 11.37 17.94 -2.59
N PHE A 39 10.33 17.82 -1.77
CA PHE A 39 9.01 18.36 -2.08
C PHE A 39 9.04 19.88 -2.27
N PHE A 40 9.65 20.62 -1.34
CA PHE A 40 9.75 22.08 -1.42
C PHE A 40 10.69 22.58 -2.53
N ALA A 41 11.69 21.79 -2.90
CA ALA A 41 12.57 22.10 -4.02
C ALA A 41 11.94 21.81 -5.40
N ALA A 42 10.82 21.09 -5.46
CA ALA A 42 10.18 20.75 -6.72
C ALA A 42 9.43 21.95 -7.32
N ASP A 43 9.60 22.15 -8.62
CA ASP A 43 8.72 23.03 -9.39
C ASP A 43 7.36 22.35 -9.60
N LEU A 44 6.44 22.61 -8.67
CA LEU A 44 5.12 21.97 -8.66
C LEU A 44 4.30 22.27 -9.92
N GLN A 45 4.48 23.44 -10.56
CA GLN A 45 3.77 23.76 -11.80
C GLN A 45 4.22 22.85 -12.94
N ARG A 46 5.53 22.64 -13.06
CA ARG A 46 6.10 21.74 -14.07
C ARG A 46 5.78 20.27 -13.78
N VAL A 47 5.86 19.88 -12.51
CA VAL A 47 5.64 18.50 -12.06
C VAL A 47 4.19 18.07 -12.29
N VAL A 48 3.20 18.89 -11.89
CA VAL A 48 1.78 18.54 -12.05
C VAL A 48 1.34 18.61 -13.52
N ALA A 49 2.00 19.42 -14.35
CA ALA A 49 1.73 19.46 -15.79
C ALA A 49 2.25 18.24 -16.56
N GLN A 50 3.16 17.45 -15.98
CA GLN A 50 3.76 16.28 -16.61
C GLN A 50 3.08 15.01 -16.14
N ALA A 51 2.33 14.35 -17.02
CA ALA A 51 1.78 13.02 -16.72
C ALA A 51 2.92 12.05 -16.40
N VAL A 52 2.78 11.33 -15.29
CA VAL A 52 3.74 10.32 -14.83
C VAL A 52 3.25 8.95 -15.30
N SER A 53 4.07 8.25 -16.08
CA SER A 53 3.82 6.87 -16.49
C SER A 53 4.90 5.97 -15.90
N VAL A 54 4.50 5.07 -14.99
CA VAL A 54 5.40 4.13 -14.31
C VAL A 54 5.30 2.75 -14.96
N ASN A 55 6.40 2.26 -15.51
CA ASN A 55 6.44 0.86 -15.94
C ASN A 55 6.35 -0.04 -14.70
N THR A 56 5.46 -1.02 -14.75
CA THR A 56 5.15 -1.86 -13.59
C THR A 56 5.29 -3.34 -13.91
N TYR A 57 5.96 -4.06 -13.03
CA TYR A 57 6.15 -5.52 -13.08
C TYR A 57 5.45 -6.15 -11.88
N VAL A 58 4.65 -7.18 -12.13
CA VAL A 58 3.86 -7.85 -11.09
C VAL A 58 4.30 -9.29 -10.93
N HIS A 59 4.71 -9.64 -9.72
CA HIS A 59 5.20 -10.97 -9.37
C HIS A 59 4.26 -11.60 -8.34
N ILE A 60 3.52 -12.63 -8.73
CA ILE A 60 2.76 -13.43 -7.76
C ILE A 60 3.67 -14.57 -7.28
N VAL A 61 3.91 -14.67 -5.98
CA VAL A 61 4.79 -15.68 -5.41
C VAL A 61 3.99 -16.56 -4.45
N THR A 62 3.93 -17.85 -4.77
CA THR A 62 3.08 -18.80 -4.04
C THR A 62 3.89 -19.91 -3.40
N THR A 63 3.35 -20.46 -2.31
CA THR A 63 3.74 -21.79 -1.86
C THR A 63 3.24 -22.83 -2.85
N SER A 64 3.88 -24.01 -2.87
CA SER A 64 3.44 -25.14 -3.71
C SER A 64 2.00 -25.56 -3.39
N ALA A 65 1.57 -25.43 -2.14
CA ALA A 65 0.22 -25.75 -1.68
C ALA A 65 -0.85 -24.78 -2.20
N LYS A 66 -0.49 -23.52 -2.45
CA LYS A 66 -1.36 -22.48 -3.00
C LYS A 66 -1.09 -22.19 -4.48
N SER A 67 -0.36 -23.10 -5.14
CA SER A 67 -0.09 -22.97 -6.57
C SER A 67 -1.40 -22.97 -7.36
N GLY A 68 -1.59 -21.96 -8.20
CA GLY A 68 -2.81 -21.77 -8.99
C GLY A 68 -3.99 -21.14 -8.23
N GLN A 69 -3.86 -20.82 -6.94
CA GLN A 69 -4.90 -20.11 -6.18
C GLN A 69 -5.07 -18.67 -6.66
N TYR A 70 -3.97 -18.01 -7.04
CA TYR A 70 -3.95 -16.64 -7.53
C TYR A 70 -3.55 -16.59 -8.99
N THR A 71 -4.22 -15.75 -9.77
CA THR A 71 -4.11 -15.77 -11.23
C THR A 71 -3.54 -14.47 -11.80
N LYS A 72 -2.99 -14.56 -13.02
CA LYS A 72 -2.58 -13.36 -13.76
C LYS A 72 -3.76 -12.42 -14.06
N ALA A 73 -4.98 -12.95 -14.17
CA ALA A 73 -6.18 -12.14 -14.39
C ALA A 73 -6.50 -11.26 -13.17
N GLN A 74 -6.33 -11.78 -11.94
CA GLN A 74 -6.45 -10.97 -10.72
C GLN A 74 -5.38 -9.88 -10.67
N ALA A 75 -4.14 -10.19 -11.05
CA ALA A 75 -3.09 -9.18 -11.17
C ALA A 75 -3.39 -8.14 -12.27
N GLN A 76 -4.00 -8.51 -13.39
CA GLN A 76 -4.46 -7.55 -14.39
C GLN A 76 -5.54 -6.64 -13.83
N GLN A 77 -6.51 -7.19 -13.11
CA GLN A 77 -7.55 -6.40 -12.43
C GLN A 77 -6.94 -5.46 -11.39
N GLN A 78 -5.93 -5.92 -10.65
CA GLN A 78 -5.19 -5.07 -9.72
C GLN A 78 -4.56 -3.87 -10.43
N MET A 79 -3.98 -4.05 -11.62
CA MET A 79 -3.42 -2.94 -12.39
C MET A 79 -4.50 -1.98 -12.91
N SER A 80 -5.72 -2.46 -13.19
CA SER A 80 -6.86 -1.58 -13.47
C SER A 80 -7.24 -0.75 -12.23
N VAL A 81 -7.35 -1.36 -11.06
CA VAL A 81 -7.61 -0.68 -9.78
C VAL A 81 -6.55 0.37 -9.48
N MET A 82 -5.27 0.04 -9.68
CA MET A 82 -4.15 0.98 -9.54
C MET A 82 -4.30 2.18 -10.47
N ASN A 83 -4.60 1.96 -11.76
CA ASN A 83 -4.76 3.05 -12.71
C ASN A 83 -5.99 3.93 -12.38
N GLU A 84 -7.08 3.36 -11.87
CA GLU A 84 -8.26 4.11 -11.46
C GLU A 84 -7.97 5.00 -10.24
N ALA A 85 -7.38 4.44 -9.19
CA ALA A 85 -7.07 5.17 -7.95
C ALA A 85 -6.06 6.31 -8.16
N TYR A 86 -5.11 6.15 -9.08
CA TYR A 86 -4.06 7.13 -9.36
C TYR A 86 -4.35 8.08 -10.53
N ALA A 87 -5.41 7.84 -11.31
CA ALA A 87 -5.79 8.73 -12.41
C ALA A 87 -6.00 10.20 -11.96
N PRO A 88 -6.64 10.50 -10.80
CA PRO A 88 -6.76 11.88 -10.30
C PRO A 88 -5.41 12.55 -9.99
N LEU A 89 -4.36 11.75 -9.79
CA LEU A 89 -2.99 12.24 -9.54
C LEU A 89 -2.22 12.51 -10.83
N GLY A 90 -2.79 12.20 -12.01
CA GLY A 90 -2.06 12.24 -13.28
C GLY A 90 -0.99 11.15 -13.40
N ILE A 91 -1.09 10.09 -12.59
CA ILE A 91 -0.16 8.96 -12.55
C ILE A 91 -0.85 7.75 -13.20
N SER A 92 -0.14 7.07 -14.10
CA SER A 92 -0.57 5.83 -14.72
C SER A 92 0.50 4.74 -14.59
N PHE A 93 0.06 3.49 -14.65
CA PHE A 93 0.92 2.32 -14.55
C PHE A 93 0.85 1.50 -15.84
N ASN A 94 1.98 1.41 -16.52
CA ASN A 94 2.14 0.63 -17.75
C ASN A 94 2.65 -0.78 -17.41
N THR A 95 1.75 -1.77 -17.39
CA THR A 95 2.10 -3.15 -17.04
C THR A 95 3.03 -3.78 -18.08
N GLN A 96 4.28 -4.05 -17.69
CA GLN A 96 5.29 -4.67 -18.57
C GLN A 96 5.23 -6.19 -18.52
N ALA A 97 5.07 -6.76 -17.33
CA ALA A 97 5.03 -8.20 -17.14
C ALA A 97 4.19 -8.58 -15.92
N ILE A 98 3.58 -9.76 -16.01
CA ILE A 98 2.95 -10.46 -14.90
C ILE A 98 3.45 -11.90 -14.91
N ASP A 99 4.11 -12.33 -13.84
CA ASP A 99 4.58 -13.69 -13.66
C ASP A 99 4.08 -14.33 -12.35
N ILE A 100 4.19 -15.65 -12.31
CA ILE A 100 3.85 -16.45 -11.13
C ILE A 100 5.06 -17.34 -10.85
N THR A 101 5.57 -17.24 -9.62
CA THR A 101 6.68 -18.04 -9.12
C THR A 101 6.21 -18.93 -7.98
N VAL A 102 6.55 -20.22 -8.01
CA VAL A 102 6.31 -21.14 -6.90
C VAL A 102 7.60 -21.27 -6.09
N ASN A 103 7.62 -20.68 -4.89
CA ASN A 103 8.73 -20.78 -3.97
C ASN A 103 8.23 -20.58 -2.52
N ASN A 104 8.26 -21.66 -1.73
CA ASN A 104 7.70 -21.65 -0.37
C ASN A 104 8.38 -20.65 0.56
N ALA A 105 9.70 -20.45 0.43
CA ALA A 105 10.44 -19.54 1.30
C ALA A 105 10.13 -18.08 0.94
N TRP A 106 10.02 -17.77 -0.35
CA TRP A 106 9.74 -16.41 -0.81
C TRP A 106 8.28 -16.02 -0.59
N ALA A 107 7.34 -16.96 -0.74
CA ALA A 107 5.93 -16.73 -0.48
C ALA A 107 5.61 -16.39 0.99
N ALA A 108 6.54 -16.68 1.90
CA ALA A 108 6.46 -16.33 3.33
C ALA A 108 7.56 -15.34 3.75
N ALA A 109 8.15 -14.61 2.78
CA ALA A 109 9.18 -13.62 3.09
C ALA A 109 8.62 -12.49 3.97
N SER A 110 9.44 -12.00 4.89
CA SER A 110 9.17 -10.84 5.72
C SER A 110 10.14 -9.70 5.38
N GLN A 111 9.78 -8.47 5.76
CA GLN A 111 10.64 -7.30 5.53
C GLN A 111 12.05 -7.49 6.13
N GLY A 112 13.07 -7.21 5.34
CA GLY A 112 14.48 -7.36 5.69
C GLY A 112 15.01 -8.80 5.73
N SER A 113 14.16 -9.80 5.43
CA SER A 113 14.58 -11.20 5.45
C SER A 113 15.53 -11.55 4.29
N SER A 114 16.33 -12.61 4.47
CA SER A 114 17.13 -13.17 3.39
C SER A 114 16.25 -13.66 2.23
N ALA A 115 15.06 -14.18 2.53
CA ALA A 115 14.08 -14.63 1.54
C ALA A 115 13.58 -13.48 0.66
N GLU A 116 13.22 -12.33 1.27
CA GLU A 116 12.86 -11.13 0.51
C GLU A 116 13.99 -10.70 -0.41
N ARG A 117 15.22 -10.58 0.13
CA ARG A 117 16.36 -10.14 -0.66
C ARG A 117 16.62 -11.06 -1.85
N GLN A 118 16.61 -12.37 -1.64
CA GLN A 118 16.81 -13.35 -2.72
C GLN A 118 15.70 -13.29 -3.76
N MET A 119 14.44 -13.16 -3.32
CA MET A 119 13.29 -13.02 -4.19
C MET A 119 13.42 -11.77 -5.06
N LYS A 120 13.57 -10.59 -4.46
CA LYS A 120 13.66 -9.33 -5.20
C LYS A 120 14.92 -9.27 -6.06
N GLN A 121 16.06 -9.79 -5.61
CA GLN A 121 17.27 -9.87 -6.44
C GLN A 121 17.07 -10.73 -7.69
N THR A 122 16.21 -11.75 -7.62
CA THR A 122 15.94 -12.65 -8.76
C THR A 122 14.84 -12.11 -9.68
N LEU A 123 13.77 -11.58 -9.09
CA LEU A 123 12.54 -11.25 -9.82
C LEU A 123 12.46 -9.80 -10.28
N ARG A 124 13.11 -8.87 -9.57
CA ARG A 124 13.02 -7.44 -9.87
C ARG A 124 13.45 -7.14 -11.30
N GLN A 125 12.63 -6.35 -11.99
CA GLN A 125 12.89 -5.86 -13.34
C GLN A 125 12.90 -4.33 -13.39
N GLY A 126 13.42 -3.79 -14.48
CA GLY A 126 13.45 -2.35 -14.72
C GLY A 126 14.49 -1.56 -13.92
N SER A 127 14.41 -0.23 -13.96
CA SER A 127 15.28 0.70 -13.22
C SER A 127 14.60 1.19 -11.92
N TYR A 128 15.18 2.19 -11.24
CA TYR A 128 14.62 2.71 -9.98
C TYR A 128 13.35 3.56 -10.19
N SER A 129 13.10 4.00 -11.43
CA SER A 129 11.84 4.60 -11.85
C SER A 129 10.70 3.60 -12.05
N ASP A 130 10.99 2.30 -12.11
CA ASP A 130 9.99 1.26 -12.41
C ASP A 130 9.49 0.61 -11.12
N LEU A 131 8.19 0.35 -11.05
CA LEU A 131 7.55 -0.27 -9.89
C LEU A 131 7.57 -1.79 -10.02
N ASN A 132 7.99 -2.48 -8.95
CA ASN A 132 7.85 -3.93 -8.82
C ASN A 132 6.87 -4.21 -7.67
N LEU A 133 5.77 -4.90 -7.98
CA LEU A 133 4.76 -5.36 -7.04
C LEU A 133 4.91 -6.86 -6.81
N TYR A 134 4.99 -7.27 -5.55
CA TYR A 134 5.11 -8.68 -5.16
C TYR A 134 3.88 -9.09 -4.36
N PHE A 135 3.14 -10.10 -4.82
CA PHE A 135 1.96 -10.64 -4.15
C PHE A 135 2.31 -12.01 -3.57
N LEU A 136 2.47 -12.09 -2.25
CA LEU A 136 2.93 -13.29 -1.55
C LEU A 136 1.75 -14.06 -0.96
N SER A 137 1.66 -15.38 -1.21
CA SER A 137 0.52 -16.18 -0.75
C SER A 137 0.46 -16.43 0.75
N ASP A 138 1.59 -16.28 1.45
CA ASP A 138 1.77 -16.65 2.86
C ASP A 138 2.54 -15.57 3.63
N LEU A 139 2.31 -14.29 3.29
CA LEU A 139 2.85 -13.16 4.05
C LEU A 139 2.44 -13.30 5.53
N GLY A 140 3.44 -13.36 6.41
CA GLY A 140 3.26 -13.73 7.81
C GLY A 140 2.65 -12.63 8.68
N GLY A 141 2.26 -13.00 9.91
CA GLY A 141 1.86 -12.04 10.95
C GLY A 141 0.48 -11.39 10.74
N GLY A 142 -0.33 -11.90 9.82
CA GLY A 142 -1.60 -11.26 9.44
C GLY A 142 -1.41 -9.94 8.71
N LEU A 143 -0.23 -9.69 8.14
CA LEU A 143 0.09 -8.46 7.43
C LEU A 143 -0.52 -8.43 6.02
N LEU A 144 -1.07 -7.28 5.61
CA LEU A 144 -1.53 -7.08 4.23
C LEU A 144 -0.44 -6.58 3.31
N GLY A 145 0.44 -5.66 3.73
CA GLY A 145 1.49 -5.18 2.86
C GLY A 145 2.57 -4.35 3.55
N PHE A 146 3.64 -4.08 2.80
CA PHE A 146 4.64 -3.07 3.11
C PHE A 146 5.35 -2.62 1.83
N CYS A 147 5.90 -1.41 1.84
CA CYS A 147 6.73 -0.87 0.78
C CYS A 147 7.98 -0.17 1.32
N TYR A 148 8.86 0.23 0.40
CA TYR A 148 10.04 1.05 0.71
C TYR A 148 9.83 2.47 0.20
N PHE A 149 10.03 3.43 1.10
CA PHE A 149 10.04 4.86 0.76
C PHE A 149 11.17 5.19 -0.22
N PRO A 150 10.98 6.20 -1.08
CA PRO A 150 11.99 6.61 -2.05
C PRO A 150 13.20 7.24 -1.37
N LEU A 151 14.39 6.97 -1.89
CA LEU A 151 15.66 7.52 -1.43
C LEU A 151 16.24 8.46 -2.49
N ALA A 152 16.86 9.57 -2.06
CA ALA A 152 17.50 10.50 -2.98
C ALA A 152 18.66 9.83 -3.77
N SER A 153 19.44 9.01 -3.08
CA SER A 153 20.65 8.34 -3.57
C SER A 153 20.67 6.85 -3.15
N PRO A 154 19.83 5.98 -3.74
CA PRO A 154 19.73 4.58 -3.34
C PRO A 154 21.02 3.82 -3.70
N THR A 155 21.53 3.03 -2.75
CA THR A 155 22.61 2.07 -3.01
C THR A 155 22.11 0.91 -3.87
N SER A 156 23.01 0.07 -4.38
CA SER A 156 22.62 -1.16 -5.08
C SER A 156 21.77 -2.08 -4.21
N SER A 157 21.99 -2.12 -2.89
CA SER A 157 21.16 -2.90 -1.97
C SER A 157 19.76 -2.31 -1.85
N ASP A 158 19.64 -0.99 -1.79
CA ASP A 158 18.33 -0.33 -1.69
C ASP A 158 17.52 -0.55 -2.97
N LYS A 159 18.17 -0.45 -4.13
CA LYS A 159 17.55 -0.74 -5.43
C LYS A 159 17.03 -2.17 -5.52
N ILE A 160 17.74 -3.15 -4.93
CA ILE A 160 17.26 -4.54 -4.88
C ILE A 160 16.01 -4.66 -4.02
N LEU A 161 15.93 -3.97 -2.88
CA LEU A 161 14.80 -4.06 -1.97
C LEU A 161 13.61 -3.18 -2.36
N ASP A 162 13.80 -2.19 -3.23
CA ASP A 162 12.73 -1.28 -3.69
C ASP A 162 11.52 -2.03 -4.28
N GLY A 163 10.34 -1.41 -4.14
CA GLY A 163 9.04 -1.98 -4.52
C GLY A 163 8.22 -2.47 -3.33
N CYS A 164 6.99 -2.88 -3.60
CA CYS A 164 6.00 -3.17 -2.56
C CYS A 164 5.66 -4.66 -2.50
N ILE A 165 5.58 -5.20 -1.29
CA ILE A 165 5.11 -6.56 -1.00
C ILE A 165 3.69 -6.46 -0.45
N ASN A 166 2.80 -7.29 -0.97
CA ASN A 166 1.39 -7.38 -0.61
C ASN A 166 1.02 -8.85 -0.37
N LEU A 167 0.03 -9.09 0.47
CA LEU A 167 -0.61 -10.39 0.62
C LEU A 167 -1.38 -10.69 -0.66
N ALA A 168 -1.15 -11.84 -1.29
CA ALA A 168 -1.84 -12.21 -2.53
C ALA A 168 -3.36 -12.31 -2.36
N GLY A 169 -3.82 -12.66 -1.14
CA GLY A 169 -5.24 -12.62 -0.76
C GLY A 169 -5.90 -11.25 -0.89
N SER A 170 -5.12 -10.16 -0.94
CA SER A 170 -5.63 -8.79 -1.13
C SER A 170 -5.80 -8.36 -2.59
N LEU A 171 -5.43 -9.23 -3.54
CA LEU A 171 -5.78 -9.01 -4.95
C LEU A 171 -7.30 -8.91 -5.12
N PRO A 172 -7.80 -8.21 -6.14
CA PRO A 172 -9.23 -8.15 -6.45
C PRO A 172 -9.88 -9.55 -6.50
N GLY A 173 -10.90 -9.77 -5.68
CA GLY A 173 -11.60 -11.04 -5.53
C GLY A 173 -10.78 -12.15 -4.83
N GLY A 174 -9.77 -11.77 -4.06
CA GLY A 174 -8.97 -12.67 -3.23
C GLY A 174 -9.69 -13.11 -1.94
N ASP A 175 -8.95 -13.73 -1.03
CA ASP A 175 -9.48 -14.32 0.21
C ASP A 175 -9.19 -13.49 1.48
N ALA A 176 -8.55 -12.32 1.36
CA ALA A 176 -8.35 -11.39 2.48
C ALA A 176 -9.62 -10.57 2.73
N THR A 177 -10.52 -11.11 3.55
CA THR A 177 -11.84 -10.51 3.83
C THR A 177 -11.75 -9.02 4.21
N ASN A 178 -12.54 -8.17 3.53
CA ASN A 178 -12.58 -6.71 3.62
C ASN A 178 -11.40 -5.95 2.97
N TYR A 179 -10.43 -6.68 2.42
CA TYR A 179 -9.21 -6.15 1.85
C TYR A 179 -8.90 -6.75 0.47
N ASP A 180 -9.95 -7.23 -0.20
CA ASP A 180 -9.95 -8.02 -1.43
C ASP A 180 -10.40 -7.21 -2.66
N GLU A 181 -10.30 -5.88 -2.62
CA GLU A 181 -10.59 -4.99 -3.77
C GLU A 181 -9.32 -4.41 -4.40
N GLY A 182 -8.15 -4.73 -3.84
CA GLY A 182 -6.85 -4.32 -4.36
C GLY A 182 -6.30 -3.02 -3.76
N TYR A 183 -6.94 -2.42 -2.75
CA TYR A 183 -6.47 -1.15 -2.18
C TYR A 183 -5.31 -1.31 -1.22
N THR A 184 -4.96 -2.53 -0.81
CA THR A 184 -3.66 -2.79 -0.17
C THR A 184 -2.50 -2.33 -1.07
N ALA A 185 -2.49 -2.75 -2.35
CA ALA A 185 -1.42 -2.34 -3.25
C ALA A 185 -1.45 -0.84 -3.59
N VAL A 186 -2.65 -0.23 -3.61
CA VAL A 186 -2.81 1.23 -3.75
C VAL A 186 -2.15 1.96 -2.57
N HIS A 187 -2.46 1.54 -1.34
CA HIS A 187 -1.88 2.09 -0.12
C HIS A 187 -0.36 1.97 -0.09
N GLU A 188 0.17 0.77 -0.30
CA GLU A 188 1.62 0.53 -0.26
C GLU A 188 2.37 1.30 -1.35
N THR A 189 1.78 1.40 -2.54
CA THR A 189 2.35 2.21 -3.63
C THR A 189 2.32 3.71 -3.28
N GLY A 190 1.39 4.17 -2.44
CA GLY A 190 1.40 5.53 -1.90
C GLY A 190 2.70 5.83 -1.15
N HIS A 191 3.18 4.89 -0.34
CA HIS A 191 4.49 4.99 0.31
C HIS A 191 5.66 4.96 -0.68
N TRP A 192 5.57 4.16 -1.74
CA TRP A 192 6.57 4.17 -2.83
C TRP A 192 6.71 5.55 -3.50
N PHE A 193 5.61 6.29 -3.57
CA PHE A 193 5.53 7.69 -4.02
C PHE A 193 5.86 8.73 -2.93
N GLY A 194 6.16 8.32 -1.70
CA GLY A 194 6.55 9.23 -0.62
C GLY A 194 5.39 9.82 0.20
N LEU A 195 4.19 9.23 0.11
CA LEU A 195 3.06 9.59 0.96
C LEU A 195 3.17 8.89 2.31
N TYR A 196 2.86 9.60 3.39
CA TYR A 196 2.75 9.02 4.72
C TYR A 196 1.31 8.61 5.00
N HIS A 197 1.11 7.87 6.10
CA HIS A 197 -0.22 7.66 6.63
C HIS A 197 -0.86 9.00 7.02
N VAL A 198 -2.17 9.18 6.82
CA VAL A 198 -2.86 10.42 7.23
C VAL A 198 -2.77 10.69 8.74
N PHE A 199 -2.56 9.63 9.53
CA PHE A 199 -2.34 9.70 10.99
C PHE A 199 -0.86 9.75 11.39
N GLN A 200 0.03 10.15 10.47
CA GLN A 200 1.47 10.21 10.72
C GLN A 200 1.80 11.07 11.94
N GLY A 201 2.72 10.58 12.77
CA GLY A 201 3.09 11.21 14.05
C GLY A 201 2.12 10.89 15.20
N SER A 202 0.92 10.40 14.90
CA SER A 202 -0.08 9.96 15.88
C SER A 202 -0.35 10.99 16.98
N ALA A 203 -0.58 12.24 16.55
CA ALA A 203 -0.81 13.38 17.42
C ALA A 203 -1.76 14.39 16.76
N CYS A 204 -2.47 15.18 17.58
CA CYS A 204 -3.33 16.28 17.11
C CYS A 204 -2.57 17.61 16.95
N THR A 205 -1.24 17.54 16.82
CA THR A 205 -0.34 18.67 16.71
C THR A 205 0.81 18.31 15.76
N GLY A 206 1.56 19.32 15.33
CA GLY A 206 2.64 19.15 14.36
C GLY A 206 2.13 19.12 12.92
N SER A 207 2.94 18.59 12.03
CA SER A 207 2.70 18.64 10.58
C SER A 207 2.03 17.39 10.01
N GLY A 208 1.65 16.43 10.86
CA GLY A 208 1.00 15.18 10.43
C GLY A 208 1.76 14.46 9.31
N ASP A 209 1.03 14.16 8.24
CA ASP A 209 1.51 13.49 7.02
C ASP A 209 2.20 14.45 6.02
N GLN A 210 2.49 15.68 6.43
CA GLN A 210 3.14 16.72 5.61
C GLN A 210 2.32 17.10 4.36
N VAL A 211 1.00 16.92 4.42
CA VAL A 211 0.04 17.36 3.41
C VAL A 211 -0.98 18.28 4.08
N SER A 212 -1.24 19.45 3.51
CA SER A 212 -2.04 20.48 4.21
C SER A 212 -3.54 20.34 4.03
N ASP A 213 -4.00 19.56 3.05
CA ASP A 213 -5.43 19.32 2.77
C ASP A 213 -5.94 17.98 3.33
N THR A 214 -5.10 17.26 4.07
CA THR A 214 -5.48 16.15 4.94
C THR A 214 -5.64 16.69 6.37
N PRO A 215 -6.83 16.53 7.00
CA PRO A 215 -7.03 16.87 8.41
C PRO A 215 -6.02 16.16 9.32
N ILE A 216 -5.58 16.84 10.39
CA ILE A 216 -4.69 16.22 11.38
C ILE A 216 -5.42 15.07 12.07
N GLN A 217 -4.80 13.89 12.05
CA GLN A 217 -5.40 12.67 12.57
C GLN A 217 -4.42 11.98 13.53
N LYS A 218 -4.93 11.50 14.66
CA LYS A 218 -4.11 10.84 15.70
C LYS A 218 -4.10 9.32 15.56
N THR A 219 -5.20 8.73 15.12
CA THR A 219 -5.38 7.27 15.10
C THR A 219 -5.82 6.80 13.74
N ALA A 220 -5.31 5.65 13.30
CA ALA A 220 -5.81 4.99 12.11
C ALA A 220 -7.28 4.60 12.27
N THR A 221 -8.02 4.61 11.16
CA THR A 221 -9.41 4.14 11.12
C THR A 221 -9.45 2.63 10.95
N SER A 222 -10.33 1.93 11.67
CA SER A 222 -10.62 0.51 11.44
C SER A 222 -12.07 0.34 10.98
N GLY A 223 -12.27 -0.57 10.03
CA GLY A 223 -13.58 -0.88 9.48
C GLY A 223 -14.11 0.18 8.53
N CYS A 224 -15.39 0.50 8.69
CA CYS A 224 -16.15 1.42 7.85
C CYS A 224 -17.06 2.31 8.72
N PRO A 225 -16.52 3.11 9.65
CA PRO A 225 -17.35 4.01 10.45
C PRO A 225 -17.99 5.07 9.55
N ALA A 226 -19.15 5.58 9.96
CA ALA A 226 -19.79 6.70 9.27
C ALA A 226 -19.05 8.03 9.48
N SER A 227 -18.31 8.14 10.59
CA SER A 227 -17.49 9.29 10.95
C SER A 227 -16.45 8.90 11.99
N GLN A 228 -15.29 9.52 11.96
CA GLN A 228 -14.29 9.46 13.02
C GLN A 228 -13.65 10.85 13.17
N ASP A 229 -13.38 11.26 14.40
CA ASP A 229 -12.67 12.51 14.69
C ASP A 229 -11.80 12.27 15.92
N SER A 230 -10.55 11.92 15.66
CA SER A 230 -9.55 11.65 16.70
C SER A 230 -8.93 12.93 17.26
N CYS A 231 -9.20 14.08 16.63
CA CYS A 231 -8.64 15.39 16.95
C CYS A 231 -9.71 16.50 16.95
N PRO A 232 -10.70 16.45 17.86
CA PRO A 232 -11.88 17.32 17.82
C PRO A 232 -11.63 18.81 18.08
N ASN A 233 -10.42 19.16 18.51
CA ASN A 233 -10.00 20.56 18.70
C ASN A 233 -9.19 21.10 17.50
N ALA A 234 -8.99 20.28 16.47
CA ALA A 234 -8.38 20.67 15.21
C ALA A 234 -9.44 20.78 14.11
N ALA A 235 -9.06 21.32 12.95
CA ALA A 235 -9.98 21.50 11.84
C ALA A 235 -10.11 20.19 11.03
N GLY A 236 -11.36 19.81 10.72
CA GLY A 236 -11.69 18.64 9.91
C GLY A 236 -11.87 17.37 10.74
N ALA A 237 -12.55 16.37 10.14
CA ALA A 237 -12.66 15.03 10.69
C ALA A 237 -11.55 14.12 10.13
N ASP A 238 -11.34 12.95 10.72
CA ASP A 238 -10.35 11.98 10.24
C ASP A 238 -10.62 11.60 8.77
N SER A 239 -9.55 11.34 8.02
CA SER A 239 -9.61 11.05 6.58
C SER A 239 -9.99 9.59 6.31
N ILE A 240 -11.14 9.15 6.83
CA ILE A 240 -11.57 7.74 6.87
C ILE A 240 -11.72 7.07 5.49
N HIS A 241 -11.80 7.86 4.42
CA HIS A 241 -11.93 7.39 3.03
C HIS A 241 -10.63 7.48 2.22
N ASN A 242 -9.56 7.99 2.83
CA ASN A 242 -8.29 8.20 2.16
C ASN A 242 -7.52 6.88 2.00
N PHE A 243 -6.87 6.69 0.85
CA PHE A 243 -6.09 5.48 0.59
C PHE A 243 -4.91 5.29 1.55
N MET A 244 -4.44 6.35 2.22
CA MET A 244 -3.36 6.29 3.21
C MET A 244 -3.85 6.11 4.67
N ASP A 245 -5.14 5.83 4.88
CA ASP A 245 -5.68 5.35 6.17
C ASP A 245 -5.87 3.81 6.16
N TYR A 246 -6.41 3.23 7.23
CA TYR A 246 -6.53 1.78 7.46
C TYR A 246 -7.96 1.21 7.39
N SER A 247 -8.91 1.99 6.89
CA SER A 247 -10.28 1.53 6.63
C SER A 247 -10.32 0.27 5.74
N TYR A 248 -11.45 -0.42 5.74
CA TYR A 248 -11.69 -1.49 4.78
C TYR A 248 -11.73 -0.96 3.35
N ASP A 249 -11.35 -1.81 2.39
CA ASP A 249 -11.19 -1.39 1.00
C ASP A 249 -12.47 -0.71 0.46
N ARG A 250 -13.65 -1.32 0.69
CA ARG A 250 -14.96 -0.78 0.28
C ARG A 250 -15.30 0.63 0.77
N CYS A 251 -14.53 1.17 1.72
CA CYS A 251 -14.71 2.48 2.32
C CYS A 251 -13.61 3.47 1.93
N MET A 252 -12.63 3.07 1.12
CA MET A 252 -11.57 3.94 0.63
C MET A 252 -11.84 4.29 -0.83
N TYR A 253 -11.63 5.55 -1.23
CA TYR A 253 -11.86 5.95 -2.61
C TYR A 253 -11.03 7.16 -3.07
N GLU A 254 -10.22 7.78 -2.21
CA GLU A 254 -9.55 9.04 -2.57
C GLU A 254 -8.11 9.18 -2.11
N PHE A 255 -7.37 9.94 -2.91
CA PHE A 255 -6.22 10.73 -2.51
C PHE A 255 -6.61 12.22 -2.60
N THR A 256 -5.94 13.08 -1.84
CA THR A 256 -6.17 14.53 -1.90
C THR A 256 -5.34 15.22 -3.00
N SER A 257 -5.65 16.49 -3.28
CA SER A 257 -4.85 17.28 -4.21
C SER A 257 -3.43 17.54 -3.67
N GLY A 258 -3.27 17.70 -2.37
CA GLY A 258 -1.98 17.86 -1.72
C GLY A 258 -1.15 16.58 -1.79
N GLN A 259 -1.78 15.42 -1.60
CA GLN A 259 -1.12 14.12 -1.82
C GLN A 259 -0.69 13.97 -3.29
N SER A 260 -1.48 14.43 -4.25
CA SER A 260 -1.08 14.47 -5.66
C SER A 260 0.19 15.28 -5.91
N GLN A 261 0.27 16.49 -5.37
CA GLN A 261 1.44 17.35 -5.51
C GLN A 261 2.67 16.68 -4.88
N ARG A 262 2.52 16.12 -3.68
CA ARG A 262 3.62 15.44 -2.97
C ARG A 262 4.12 14.22 -3.74
N ALA A 263 3.22 13.31 -4.13
CA ALA A 263 3.56 12.09 -4.85
C ALA A 263 4.34 12.37 -6.15
N ASN A 264 3.84 13.29 -6.97
CA ASN A 264 4.48 13.66 -8.23
C ASN A 264 5.84 14.35 -8.01
N ALA A 265 5.94 15.24 -7.01
CA ALA A 265 7.18 15.94 -6.69
C ALA A 265 8.28 14.96 -6.23
N ILE A 266 7.96 14.07 -5.30
CA ILE A 266 8.92 13.09 -4.79
C ILE A 266 9.34 12.12 -5.90
N TYR A 267 8.39 11.62 -6.70
CA TYR A 267 8.73 10.78 -7.85
C TYR A 267 9.69 11.48 -8.81
N SER A 268 9.39 12.74 -9.19
CA SER A 268 10.23 13.52 -10.10
C SER A 268 11.65 13.73 -9.56
N GLN A 269 11.82 13.93 -8.26
CA GLN A 269 13.13 14.19 -7.66
C GLN A 269 13.93 12.90 -7.45
N TYR A 270 13.26 11.85 -6.97
CA TYR A 270 13.95 10.68 -6.42
C TYR A 270 13.98 9.50 -7.38
N ARG A 271 13.00 9.36 -8.27
CA ARG A 271 12.83 8.16 -9.10
C ARG A 271 12.98 8.43 -10.60
N ALA A 272 12.38 9.50 -11.12
CA ALA A 272 12.33 9.76 -12.55
C ALA A 272 13.73 9.77 -13.20
N GLY A 273 13.92 8.91 -14.20
CA GLY A 273 15.19 8.78 -14.94
C GLY A 273 16.32 8.03 -14.21
N LYS A 274 16.04 7.33 -13.11
CA LYS A 274 17.05 6.59 -12.31
C LYS A 274 16.87 5.06 -12.34
#